data_AF-A0A1Q7W845-F1
#
_entry.id   AF-A0A1Q7W845-F1
#
_cell.length_a   1.000
_cell.length_b   1.000
_cell.length_c   1.000
_cell.angle_alpha   90.00
_cell.angle_beta   90.00
_cell.angle_gamma   90.00
#
_symmetry.space_group_name_H-M   'P 1'
#
loop_
_entity.id
_entity.type
_entity.pdbx_description
1 polymer ?
#
loop_
_entity_poly.entity_id
_entity_poly.type
_entity_poly.pdbx_seq_one_letter_code
_entity_poly.pdbx_strand_id
1 'polypeptide(L)'
;MLPAFLTGKKEPPPARTAPPLAPDGSLPASERGMLIFVATLLGVGTLAVVVLLGLGGFTAPPAKATSSAVPVASPTPTPPEPSPAPSPTPSPTRSPVPPKPSPKRSPSPTSTFLGILTARDLSTFCSANHAGRVAQHSDRSWYCKSTTGHPSLPFSSTDICRWRYDDKAAWAVAGDIDDPTTWKCFT
;
A
#
# COMPACT_ATOMS: atom_id res chain seq x y z
N MET A 1 11.60 76.65 -19.36
CA MET A 1 12.98 76.12 -19.29
C MET A 1 12.91 74.59 -19.27
N LEU A 2 13.01 73.95 -20.44
CA LEU A 2 13.29 72.51 -20.55
C LEU A 2 14.75 72.36 -20.99
N PRO A 3 15.45 71.31 -20.56
CA PRO A 3 16.49 70.70 -21.37
C PRO A 3 16.12 69.27 -21.78
N ALA A 4 16.33 69.02 -23.06
CA ALA A 4 16.27 67.73 -23.72
C ALA A 4 17.52 66.91 -23.38
N PHE A 5 17.34 65.63 -23.05
CA PHE A 5 18.42 64.63 -23.03
C PHE A 5 18.37 63.83 -24.33
N LEU A 6 19.14 64.27 -25.32
CA LEU A 6 19.58 63.44 -26.44
C LEU A 6 21.01 63.01 -26.16
N THR A 7 21.22 61.73 -25.85
CA THR A 7 22.37 60.91 -26.32
C THR A 7 22.33 59.55 -25.62
N GLY A 8 21.85 58.52 -26.32
CA GLY A 8 21.99 57.11 -25.93
C GLY A 8 22.43 56.32 -27.16
N LYS A 9 23.65 55.78 -27.12
CA LYS A 9 24.32 55.08 -28.22
C LYS A 9 23.53 53.86 -28.72
N LYS A 10 23.61 53.66 -30.04
CA LYS A 10 23.12 52.50 -30.79
C LYS A 10 23.94 51.24 -30.44
N GLU A 11 23.34 50.30 -29.73
CA GLU A 11 23.94 49.00 -29.43
C GLU A 11 23.61 47.98 -30.54
N PRO A 12 24.58 47.23 -31.10
CA PRO A 12 24.31 46.25 -32.15
C PRO A 12 23.61 45.00 -31.61
N PRO A 13 22.72 44.35 -32.40
CA PRO A 13 21.98 43.17 -31.95
C PRO A 13 22.91 41.97 -31.71
N PRO A 14 22.62 41.11 -30.72
CA PRO A 14 23.45 39.94 -30.43
C PRO A 14 23.43 38.98 -31.62
N ALA A 15 24.63 38.61 -32.09
CA ALA A 15 24.84 37.61 -33.11
C ALA A 15 24.16 36.29 -32.71
N ARG A 16 23.30 35.75 -33.58
CA ARG A 16 22.75 34.40 -33.41
C ARG A 16 23.89 33.41 -33.48
N THR A 17 24.27 32.86 -32.34
CA THR A 17 25.08 31.65 -32.27
C THR A 17 24.30 30.53 -32.96
N ALA A 18 24.83 30.01 -34.06
CA ALA A 18 24.32 28.80 -34.70
C ALA A 18 24.38 27.64 -33.69
N PRO A 19 23.35 26.79 -33.59
CA PRO A 19 23.41 25.62 -32.73
C PRO A 19 24.52 24.66 -33.22
N PRO A 20 25.30 24.06 -32.32
CA PRO A 20 26.29 23.07 -32.69
C PRO A 20 25.59 21.87 -33.36
N LEU A 21 26.14 21.43 -34.49
CA LEU A 21 25.75 20.21 -35.19
C LEU A 21 25.81 19.04 -34.20
N ALA A 22 24.67 18.37 -34.01
CA ALA A 22 24.58 17.17 -33.18
C ALA A 22 25.42 16.04 -33.79
N PRO A 23 26.11 15.22 -32.97
CA PRO A 23 26.82 14.05 -33.47
C PRO A 23 25.83 13.05 -34.09
N ASP A 24 26.07 12.71 -35.36
CA ASP A 24 25.40 11.65 -36.10
C ASP A 24 25.38 10.35 -35.27
N GLY A 25 24.19 9.92 -34.85
CA GLY A 25 24.05 8.69 -34.06
C GLY A 25 22.82 8.60 -33.15
N SER A 26 21.96 9.63 -33.08
CA SER A 26 20.66 9.50 -32.40
C SER A 26 19.55 9.29 -33.42
N LEU A 27 18.94 8.09 -33.38
CA LEU A 27 17.67 7.82 -34.03
C LEU A 27 16.66 8.93 -33.71
N PRO A 28 15.88 9.42 -34.69
CA PRO A 28 14.96 10.54 -34.50
C PRO A 28 13.98 10.23 -33.36
N ALA A 29 13.66 11.26 -32.57
CA ALA A 29 12.79 11.16 -31.38
C ALA A 29 11.42 10.48 -31.64
N SER A 30 11.00 10.41 -32.91
CA SER A 30 9.79 9.73 -33.38
C SER A 30 9.83 8.21 -33.18
N GLU A 31 10.97 7.54 -33.38
CA GLU A 31 11.08 6.07 -33.27
C GLU A 31 11.09 5.58 -31.81
N ARG A 32 11.64 6.37 -30.89
CA ARG A 32 11.68 6.01 -29.46
C ARG A 32 10.28 6.04 -28.84
N GLY A 33 9.43 6.97 -29.27
CA GLY A 33 8.02 7.02 -28.83
C GLY A 33 7.22 5.80 -29.30
N MET A 34 7.41 5.39 -30.56
CA MET A 34 6.74 4.22 -31.12
C MET A 34 7.17 2.92 -30.41
N LEU A 35 8.47 2.73 -30.14
CA LEU A 35 8.95 1.54 -29.43
C LEU A 35 8.41 1.46 -27.99
N ILE A 36 8.34 2.59 -27.28
CA ILE A 36 7.74 2.63 -25.94
C ILE A 36 6.25 2.30 -26.03
N PHE A 37 5.52 2.83 -27.00
CA PHE A 37 4.09 2.58 -27.18
C PHE A 37 3.78 1.12 -27.54
N VAL A 38 4.61 0.49 -28.38
CA VAL A 38 4.47 -0.94 -28.72
C VAL A 38 4.78 -1.83 -27.51
N ALA A 39 5.82 -1.48 -26.73
CA ALA A 39 6.18 -2.24 -25.52
C ALA A 39 5.09 -2.15 -24.44
N THR A 40 4.48 -0.97 -24.23
CA THR A 40 3.39 -0.81 -23.26
C THR A 40 2.13 -1.54 -23.69
N LEU A 41 1.75 -1.51 -24.98
CA LEU A 41 0.59 -2.24 -25.49
C LEU A 41 0.74 -3.76 -25.31
N LEU A 42 1.92 -4.32 -25.61
CA LEU A 42 2.18 -5.75 -25.41
C LEU A 42 2.21 -6.13 -23.92
N GLY A 43 2.76 -5.28 -23.05
CA GLY A 43 2.81 -5.51 -21.60
C GLY A 43 1.43 -5.50 -20.93
N VAL A 44 0.56 -4.53 -21.27
CA VAL A 44 -0.79 -4.44 -20.69
C VAL A 44 -1.70 -5.56 -21.22
N GLY A 45 -1.59 -5.89 -22.52
CA GLY A 45 -2.43 -6.92 -23.14
C GLY A 45 -2.23 -8.32 -22.55
N THR A 46 -0.99 -8.70 -22.22
CA THR A 46 -0.68 -10.02 -21.64
C THR A 46 -1.17 -10.16 -20.20
N LEU A 47 -1.13 -9.09 -19.40
CA LEU A 47 -1.57 -9.10 -17.99
C LEU A 47 -3.09 -9.31 -17.86
N ALA A 48 -3.88 -8.73 -18.76
CA ALA A 48 -5.34 -8.92 -18.78
C ALA A 48 -5.77 -10.37 -19.10
N VAL A 49 -5.03 -11.05 -20.00
CA VAL A 49 -5.33 -12.44 -20.37
C VAL A 49 -5.06 -13.40 -19.21
N VAL A 50 -3.98 -13.20 -18.46
CA VAL A 50 -3.64 -14.04 -17.29
C VAL A 50 -4.68 -13.91 -16.17
N VAL A 51 -5.22 -12.71 -15.95
CA VAL A 51 -6.26 -12.49 -14.93
C VAL A 51 -7.58 -13.15 -15.31
N LEU A 52 -7.97 -13.12 -16.59
CA LEU A 52 -9.22 -13.75 -17.06
C LEU A 52 -9.15 -15.29 -17.05
N LEU A 53 -7.99 -15.88 -17.32
CA LEU A 53 -7.79 -17.34 -17.24
C LEU A 53 -7.62 -17.86 -15.81
N GLY A 54 -7.25 -17.00 -14.85
CA GLY A 54 -6.93 -17.39 -13.47
C GLY A 54 -8.11 -17.46 -12.48
N LEU A 55 -9.26 -16.85 -12.77
CA LEU A 55 -10.39 -16.75 -11.82
C LEU A 55 -11.71 -17.40 -12.27
N GLY A 56 -11.73 -18.13 -13.39
CA GLY A 56 -12.95 -18.70 -13.98
C GLY A 56 -13.49 -20.01 -13.38
N GLY A 57 -13.49 -20.16 -12.05
CA GLY A 57 -13.89 -21.40 -11.37
C GLY A 57 -15.13 -21.29 -10.47
N PHE A 58 -16.19 -21.99 -10.87
CA PHE A 58 -17.26 -22.57 -10.02
C PHE A 58 -18.40 -21.66 -9.51
N THR A 59 -19.47 -21.56 -10.30
CA THR A 59 -20.84 -21.59 -9.74
C THR A 59 -21.75 -22.38 -10.66
N ALA A 60 -22.20 -23.56 -10.21
CA ALA A 60 -23.27 -24.31 -10.85
C ALA A 60 -24.47 -24.41 -9.88
N PRO A 61 -25.67 -24.06 -10.34
CA PRO A 61 -26.91 -24.66 -9.84
C PRO A 61 -27.78 -25.13 -11.03
N PRO A 62 -29.01 -25.67 -10.84
CA PRO A 62 -29.58 -26.47 -9.74
C PRO A 62 -30.23 -27.78 -10.27
N ALA A 63 -30.64 -28.69 -9.38
CA ALA A 63 -31.74 -29.63 -9.73
C ALA A 63 -32.52 -30.11 -8.48
N LYS A 64 -33.81 -29.78 -8.47
CA LYS A 64 -34.90 -30.43 -7.72
C LYS A 64 -35.13 -31.85 -8.26
N ALA A 65 -35.53 -32.81 -7.41
CA ALA A 65 -36.69 -33.68 -7.67
C ALA A 65 -37.09 -34.58 -6.46
N THR A 66 -38.38 -34.49 -6.17
CA THR A 66 -39.34 -35.31 -5.41
C THR A 66 -39.37 -36.82 -5.71
N SER A 67 -39.69 -37.67 -4.72
CA SER A 67 -40.76 -38.71 -4.71
C SER A 67 -40.73 -39.49 -3.38
N SER A 68 -41.74 -39.46 -2.50
CA SER A 68 -43.05 -40.15 -2.50
C SER A 68 -42.98 -41.69 -2.44
N ALA A 69 -43.35 -42.27 -1.29
CA ALA A 69 -44.39 -43.33 -1.15
C ALA A 69 -44.33 -44.00 0.24
N VAL A 70 -45.51 -44.16 0.85
CA VAL A 70 -45.81 -44.94 2.06
C VAL A 70 -46.35 -46.31 1.62
N PRO A 71 -46.13 -47.41 2.37
CA PRO A 71 -47.31 -48.15 2.83
C PRO A 71 -47.20 -48.69 4.27
N VAL A 72 -48.38 -48.98 4.82
CA VAL A 72 -48.72 -49.41 6.20
C VAL A 72 -49.04 -50.91 6.25
N ALA A 73 -48.63 -51.60 7.33
CA ALA A 73 -49.33 -52.68 8.11
C ALA A 73 -48.28 -53.49 8.93
N SER A 74 -48.25 -53.54 10.28
CA SER A 74 -49.08 -54.28 11.29
C SER A 74 -48.85 -55.82 11.33
N PRO A 75 -48.89 -56.57 12.47
CA PRO A 75 -48.61 -56.29 13.91
C PRO A 75 -47.63 -57.29 14.62
N THR A 76 -47.17 -56.91 15.83
CA THR A 76 -46.89 -57.66 17.11
C THR A 76 -46.45 -59.14 17.10
N PRO A 77 -45.33 -59.51 17.78
CA PRO A 77 -45.40 -59.96 19.19
C PRO A 77 -44.32 -59.41 20.13
N THR A 78 -44.74 -59.18 21.38
CA THR A 78 -43.93 -58.79 22.55
C THR A 78 -43.16 -60.00 23.13
N PRO A 79 -41.82 -59.98 23.21
CA PRO A 79 -41.04 -60.96 23.97
C PRO A 79 -40.68 -60.44 25.38
N PRO A 80 -40.31 -61.34 26.30
CA PRO A 80 -40.31 -61.10 27.74
C PRO A 80 -39.14 -60.25 28.27
N GLU A 81 -39.37 -59.71 29.46
CA GLU A 81 -38.50 -58.91 30.31
C GLU A 81 -37.10 -59.53 30.53
N PRO A 82 -36.00 -58.82 30.18
CA PRO A 82 -34.66 -59.20 30.60
C PRO A 82 -34.35 -58.64 32.00
N SER A 83 -33.93 -59.56 32.86
CA SER A 83 -33.30 -59.43 34.18
C SER A 83 -32.45 -58.16 34.41
N PRO A 84 -32.45 -57.56 35.62
CA PRO A 84 -31.60 -56.41 35.93
C PRO A 84 -30.12 -56.77 35.77
N ALA A 85 -29.46 -56.08 34.83
CA ALA A 85 -28.03 -56.21 34.58
C ALA A 85 -27.21 -55.74 35.81
N PRO A 86 -26.06 -56.39 36.11
CA PRO A 86 -25.20 -56.00 37.22
C PRO A 86 -24.62 -54.59 37.02
N SER A 87 -24.52 -53.87 38.14
CA SER A 87 -23.98 -52.52 38.26
C SER A 87 -22.69 -52.31 37.45
N PRO A 88 -22.54 -51.18 36.72
CA PRO A 88 -21.31 -50.90 35.99
C PRO A 88 -20.14 -50.76 36.97
N THR A 89 -19.09 -51.54 36.72
CA THR A 89 -17.76 -51.37 37.33
C THR A 89 -17.27 -49.95 37.07
N PRO A 90 -16.76 -49.21 38.08
CA PRO A 90 -16.23 -47.86 37.86
C PRO A 90 -15.07 -47.91 36.86
N SER A 91 -15.21 -47.10 35.81
CA SER A 91 -14.18 -46.90 34.79
C SER A 91 -12.91 -46.31 35.41
N PRO A 92 -11.70 -46.76 35.03
CA PRO A 92 -10.47 -46.24 35.59
C PRO A 92 -10.32 -44.74 35.29
N THR A 93 -10.10 -43.96 36.34
CA THR A 93 -9.77 -42.54 36.29
C THR A 93 -8.56 -42.34 35.37
N ARG A 94 -8.75 -41.63 34.25
CA ARG A 94 -7.65 -41.27 33.35
C ARG A 94 -6.67 -40.37 34.09
N SER A 95 -5.40 -40.76 34.08
CA SER A 95 -4.31 -39.99 34.65
C SER A 95 -4.21 -38.61 33.97
N PRO A 96 -3.92 -37.52 34.69
CA PRO A 96 -3.81 -36.18 34.11
C PRO A 96 -2.71 -36.14 33.04
N VAL A 97 -3.06 -35.71 31.82
CA VAL A 97 -2.07 -35.43 30.78
C VAL A 97 -1.30 -34.17 31.20
N PRO A 98 0.05 -34.18 31.20
CA PRO A 98 0.84 -33.01 31.54
C PRO A 98 0.49 -31.83 30.61
N PRO A 99 0.45 -30.58 31.14
CA PRO A 99 0.23 -29.42 30.30
C PRO A 99 1.35 -29.32 29.25
N LYS A 100 0.96 -29.18 27.99
CA LYS A 100 1.88 -28.96 26.87
C LYS A 100 2.75 -27.72 27.18
N PRO A 101 4.09 -27.79 27.00
CA PRO A 101 4.95 -26.63 27.22
C PRO A 101 4.44 -25.45 26.40
N SER A 102 4.20 -24.33 27.08
CA SER A 102 3.79 -23.09 26.42
C SER A 102 4.92 -22.62 25.50
N PRO A 103 4.64 -22.22 24.25
CA PRO A 103 5.67 -21.76 23.33
C PRO A 103 6.45 -20.60 23.95
N LYS A 104 7.77 -20.74 23.95
CA LYS A 104 8.71 -19.71 24.40
C LYS A 104 8.40 -18.43 23.61
N ARG A 105 8.09 -17.32 24.30
CA ARG A 105 7.80 -16.03 23.64
C ARG A 105 8.97 -15.70 22.71
N SER A 106 8.67 -15.51 21.44
CA SER A 106 9.64 -14.99 20.47
C SER A 106 10.16 -13.64 20.97
N PRO A 107 11.48 -13.36 20.92
CA PRO A 107 11.99 -12.06 21.30
C PRO A 107 11.29 -10.98 20.45
N SER A 108 10.68 -10.01 21.12
CA SER A 108 10.08 -8.84 20.46
C SER A 108 11.21 -8.00 19.87
N PRO A 109 11.10 -7.55 18.61
CA PRO A 109 12.12 -6.68 18.02
C PRO A 109 12.32 -5.45 18.92
N THR A 110 13.57 -5.16 19.28
CA THR A 110 13.90 -3.98 20.09
C THR A 110 13.82 -2.77 19.18
N SER A 111 12.86 -1.89 19.44
CA SER A 111 12.74 -0.63 18.72
C SER A 111 13.53 0.47 19.45
N THR A 112 14.30 1.24 18.70
CA THR A 112 15.09 2.37 19.20
C THR A 112 14.36 3.67 18.90
N PHE A 113 14.16 4.51 19.91
CA PHE A 113 13.57 5.84 19.74
C PHE A 113 14.58 6.82 19.12
N LEU A 114 14.20 7.44 18.00
CA LEU A 114 15.04 8.40 17.28
C LEU A 114 14.71 9.86 17.64
N GLY A 115 13.44 10.15 17.96
CA GLY A 115 12.99 11.48 18.36
C GLY A 115 11.56 11.81 17.92
N ILE A 116 11.20 13.08 18.05
CA ILE A 116 9.87 13.62 17.73
C ILE A 116 10.00 14.54 16.52
N LEU A 117 9.04 14.47 15.60
CA LEU A 117 8.96 15.38 14.45
C LEU A 117 8.38 16.74 14.85
N THR A 118 8.63 17.74 14.01
CA THR A 118 8.09 19.09 14.18
C THR A 118 7.53 19.60 12.86
N ALA A 119 6.70 20.65 12.93
CA ALA A 119 6.24 21.35 11.72
C ALA A 119 7.42 21.86 10.85
N ARG A 120 8.58 22.14 11.47
CA ARG A 120 9.79 22.53 10.75
C ARG A 120 10.31 21.37 9.89
N ASP A 121 10.36 20.15 10.42
CA ASP A 121 10.85 18.98 9.67
C ASP A 121 10.02 18.75 8.40
N LEU A 122 8.69 18.90 8.49
CA LEU A 122 7.79 18.82 7.34
C LEU A 122 8.10 19.93 6.31
N SER A 123 8.29 21.17 6.78
CA SER A 123 8.61 22.31 5.90
C SER A 123 9.95 22.13 5.17
N THR A 124 10.95 21.59 5.87
CA THR A 124 12.26 21.30 5.30
C THR A 124 12.20 20.12 4.33
N PHE A 125 11.38 19.11 4.60
CA PHE A 125 11.13 18.00 3.68
C PHE A 125 10.56 18.51 2.35
N CYS A 126 9.52 19.34 2.37
CA CYS A 126 8.94 19.88 1.14
C CYS A 126 9.90 20.79 0.37
N SER A 127 10.72 21.57 1.09
CA SER A 127 11.74 22.42 0.49
C SER A 127 12.85 21.59 -0.16
N ALA A 128 13.32 20.53 0.50
CA ALA A 128 14.35 19.62 -0.02
C ALA A 128 13.88 18.83 -1.25
N ASN A 129 12.59 18.55 -1.35
CA ASN A 129 11.98 17.88 -2.51
C ASN A 129 11.54 18.85 -3.62
N HIS A 130 11.88 20.13 -3.54
CA HIS A 130 11.45 21.17 -4.50
C HIS A 130 9.92 21.23 -4.71
N ALA A 131 9.14 20.82 -3.70
CA ALA A 131 7.70 20.61 -3.81
C ALA A 131 6.86 21.71 -3.15
N GLY A 132 7.49 22.85 -2.77
CA GLY A 132 6.81 24.03 -2.26
C GLY A 132 6.51 23.98 -0.76
N ARG A 133 5.28 24.32 -0.37
CA ARG A 133 4.88 24.50 1.05
C ARG A 133 4.10 23.28 1.56
N VAL A 134 4.22 23.00 2.85
CA VAL A 134 3.39 21.97 3.49
C VAL A 134 1.93 22.40 3.47
N ALA A 135 1.04 21.46 3.13
CA ALA A 135 -0.39 21.60 3.19
C ALA A 135 -1.02 20.27 3.62
N GLN A 136 -2.29 20.34 4.03
CA GLN A 136 -3.06 19.19 4.44
C GLN A 136 -4.41 19.22 3.73
N HIS A 137 -4.86 18.06 3.26
CA HIS A 137 -6.18 17.88 2.68
C HIS A 137 -7.23 17.72 3.79
N SER A 138 -8.51 17.84 3.44
CA SER A 138 -9.63 17.66 4.37
C SER A 138 -9.75 16.24 4.95
N ASP A 139 -9.16 15.26 4.27
CA ASP A 139 -9.06 13.86 4.73
C ASP A 139 -7.85 13.63 5.68
N ARG A 140 -7.19 14.72 6.08
CA ARG A 140 -5.99 14.75 6.93
C ARG A 140 -4.73 14.21 6.28
N SER A 141 -4.73 13.95 4.97
CA SER A 141 -3.50 13.58 4.25
C SER A 141 -2.58 14.78 4.06
N TRP A 142 -1.30 14.59 4.33
CA TRP A 142 -0.27 15.62 4.21
C TRP A 142 0.39 15.58 2.83
N TYR A 143 0.67 16.76 2.30
CA TYR A 143 1.34 16.88 1.02
C TYR A 143 2.12 18.19 0.93
N CYS A 144 3.11 18.19 0.04
CA CYS A 144 3.78 19.40 -0.39
C CYS A 144 2.99 20.01 -1.54
N LYS A 145 2.44 21.20 -1.29
CA LYS A 145 1.74 22.01 -2.27
C LYS A 145 2.75 22.73 -3.17
N SER A 146 2.80 22.26 -4.42
CA SER A 146 3.58 22.87 -5.49
C SER A 146 3.10 24.29 -5.81
N THR A 147 4.04 25.18 -6.09
CA THR A 147 3.80 26.57 -6.49
C THR A 147 3.99 26.82 -7.99
N THR A 148 4.59 25.87 -8.73
CA THR A 148 4.99 26.06 -10.14
C THR A 148 5.03 24.74 -10.89
N GLY A 149 3.96 24.34 -11.60
CA GLY A 149 3.98 23.28 -12.62
C GLY A 149 4.35 21.85 -12.19
N HIS A 150 4.86 21.66 -10.98
CA HIS A 150 5.19 20.35 -10.41
C HIS A 150 3.95 19.73 -9.77
N PRO A 151 3.79 18.40 -9.82
CA PRO A 151 2.73 17.73 -9.09
C PRO A 151 2.93 17.93 -7.57
N SER A 152 1.83 17.99 -6.83
CA SER A 152 1.87 17.91 -5.36
C SER A 152 2.49 16.59 -4.93
N LEU A 153 3.38 16.63 -3.93
CA LEU A 153 4.03 15.44 -3.39
C LEU A 153 3.33 15.02 -2.09
N PRO A 154 2.50 13.96 -2.08
CA PRO A 154 1.96 13.42 -0.84
C PRO A 154 3.08 12.78 -0.01
N PHE A 155 2.97 12.84 1.32
CA PHE A 155 3.92 12.18 2.22
C PHE A 155 3.23 11.72 3.51
N SER A 156 3.83 10.73 4.17
CA SER A 156 3.42 10.25 5.49
C SER A 156 4.43 10.64 6.58
N SER A 157 4.04 10.51 7.84
CA SER A 157 4.94 10.67 8.99
C SER A 157 6.16 9.74 8.91
N THR A 158 5.98 8.51 8.39
CA THR A 158 7.08 7.55 8.17
C THR A 158 8.07 8.04 7.13
N ASP A 159 7.62 8.67 6.04
CA ASP A 159 8.51 9.21 5.02
C ASP A 159 9.38 10.35 5.58
N ILE A 160 8.79 11.20 6.44
CA ILE A 160 9.52 12.24 7.15
C ILE A 160 10.56 11.64 8.11
N CYS A 161 10.22 10.60 8.88
CA CYS A 161 11.18 9.93 9.77
C CYS A 161 12.38 9.38 8.97
N ARG A 162 12.10 8.68 7.87
CA ARG A 162 13.15 8.10 7.03
C ARG A 162 14.08 9.16 6.45
N TRP A 163 13.50 10.26 5.96
CA TRP A 163 14.27 11.37 5.43
C TRP A 163 15.06 12.12 6.51
N ARG A 164 14.44 12.41 7.66
CA ARG A 164 15.03 13.22 8.73
C ARG A 164 16.22 12.55 9.40
N TYR A 165 16.17 11.23 9.52
CA TYR A 165 17.20 10.42 10.18
C TYR A 165 18.10 9.68 9.19
N ASP A 166 17.89 9.86 7.88
CA ASP A 166 18.59 9.13 6.80
C ASP A 166 18.60 7.61 7.00
N ASP A 167 17.47 7.09 7.50
CA ASP A 167 17.32 5.68 7.88
C ASP A 167 16.08 5.10 7.19
N LYS A 168 16.29 4.12 6.30
CA LYS A 168 15.21 3.47 5.55
C LYS A 168 14.36 2.55 6.43
N ALA A 169 14.91 2.04 7.52
CA ALA A 169 14.19 1.22 8.50
C ALA A 169 13.36 2.07 9.45
N ALA A 170 13.62 3.39 9.52
CA ALA A 170 12.86 4.27 10.37
C ALA A 170 11.37 4.26 10.01
N TRP A 171 10.54 4.37 11.04
CA TRP A 171 9.09 4.37 10.95
C TRP A 171 8.50 5.30 12.02
N ALA A 172 7.27 5.76 11.77
CA ALA A 172 6.59 6.69 12.65
C ALA A 172 5.45 6.04 13.44
N VAL A 173 5.31 6.43 14.70
CA VAL A 173 4.06 6.36 15.47
C VAL A 173 3.47 7.76 15.50
N ALA A 174 2.37 7.98 14.76
CA ALA A 174 1.61 9.22 14.85
C ALA A 174 0.64 9.15 16.04
N GLY A 175 0.74 10.10 16.98
CA GLY A 175 -0.25 10.26 18.04
C GLY A 175 -1.53 10.90 17.49
N ASP A 176 -1.44 12.17 17.15
CA ASP A 176 -2.44 12.92 16.39
C ASP A 176 -1.92 13.17 14.97
N ILE A 177 -2.69 12.77 13.95
CA ILE A 177 -2.29 12.95 12.55
C ILE A 177 -2.31 14.42 12.12
N ASP A 178 -2.99 15.30 12.86
CA ASP A 178 -3.06 16.73 12.55
C ASP A 178 -1.94 17.54 13.23
N ASP A 179 -1.28 16.96 14.23
CA ASP A 179 -0.18 17.60 14.96
C ASP A 179 1.14 16.82 14.83
N PRO A 180 2.09 17.30 14.01
CA PRO A 180 3.37 16.61 13.80
C PRO A 180 4.23 16.53 15.06
N THR A 181 3.98 17.37 16.08
CA THR A 181 4.72 17.31 17.36
C THR A 181 4.35 16.10 18.20
N THR A 182 3.31 15.37 17.83
CA THR A 182 2.94 14.10 18.45
C THR A 182 3.56 12.89 17.76
N TRP A 183 4.23 13.08 16.61
CA TRP A 183 4.78 12.00 15.81
C TRP A 183 6.16 11.60 16.30
N LYS A 184 6.30 10.32 16.64
CA LYS A 184 7.52 9.74 17.17
C LYS A 184 8.17 8.83 16.14
N CYS A 185 9.47 9.01 15.91
CA CYS A 185 10.25 8.19 15.02
C CYS A 185 11.01 7.10 15.78
N PHE A 186 11.06 5.93 15.18
CA PHE A 186 11.74 4.76 15.70
C PHE A 186 12.49 4.03 14.59
N THR A 187 13.44 3.18 14.94
CA THR A 187 14.02 2.14 14.05
C THR A 187 14.15 0.80 14.77
#